data_AF-A0A1J3DW35-F1
#
_entry.id   AF-A0A1J3DW35-F1
#
_cell.length_a   1.000
_cell.length_b   1.000
_cell.length_c   1.000
_cell.angle_alpha   90.00
_cell.angle_beta   90.00
_cell.angle_gamma   90.00
#
_symmetry.space_group_name_H-M   'P 1'
#
loop_
_entity.id
_entity.type
_entity.pdbx_description
1 polymer ?
#
loop_
_entity_poly.entity_id
_entity_poly.type
_entity_poly.pdbx_seq_one_letter_code
_entity_poly.pdbx_strand_id
1 'polypeptide(L)'
;MGVFGNSKAAPELVNSKTSVLWDMDTCPVPEGYDARRVRPSIESALKNLGYLGPVTISAMGNLEKTPAQVLQGLSSTGIAVTNYVSRTVRGSMLYGIRNFKTLNPPPATIMIISDKVADEMTIVLSRNQQSQSGYNLVVASNDNSWKWTPLFTTANWLWKTILADDQQETRRYVLHKCSESGESASFFCESCEFTAPSVTNFTSHLSTKTHKQNELRIIKSMEPDPMEEPPKRKANRRLRVGFRTYHVLLGARRVARRLARRCT
;
A
#
# COMPACT_ATOMS: atom_id res chain seq x y z
N MET A 1 15.50 1.66 18.98
CA MET A 1 16.21 1.62 17.69
C MET A 1 15.19 2.02 16.65
N GLY A 2 15.11 3.25 16.15
CA GLY A 2 16.12 4.17 15.67
C GLY A 2 15.53 4.67 14.35
N VAL A 3 15.33 5.99 14.19
CA VAL A 3 14.91 6.56 12.90
C VAL A 3 16.11 6.37 11.97
N PHE A 4 16.18 5.22 11.29
CA PHE A 4 17.26 4.95 10.36
C PHE A 4 17.02 5.81 9.12
N GLY A 5 17.97 6.68 8.82
CA GLY A 5 18.00 7.36 7.53
C GLY A 5 18.02 6.35 6.38
N ASN A 6 17.70 6.83 5.19
CA ASN A 6 17.66 6.01 3.99
C ASN A 6 19.01 5.30 3.76
N SER A 7 18.97 3.97 3.65
CA SER A 7 20.14 3.12 3.47
C SER A 7 20.38 2.84 1.99
N LYS A 8 21.65 2.64 1.61
CA LYS A 8 22.00 2.20 0.25
C LYS A 8 21.47 0.80 -0.02
N ALA A 9 21.14 0.53 -1.28
CA ALA A 9 20.75 -0.78 -1.77
C ALA A 9 21.87 -1.80 -1.51
N ALA A 10 21.49 -3.00 -1.05
CA ALA A 10 22.42 -4.13 -0.98
C ALA A 10 22.90 -4.52 -2.39
N PRO A 11 24.10 -5.12 -2.55
CA PRO A 11 24.66 -5.45 -3.86
C PRO A 11 23.72 -6.25 -4.77
N GLU A 12 22.98 -7.20 -4.20
CA GLU A 12 22.02 -8.05 -4.90
C GLU A 12 20.77 -7.29 -5.40
N LEU A 13 20.49 -6.11 -4.86
CA LEU A 13 19.35 -5.28 -5.23
C LEU A 13 19.67 -4.24 -6.32
N VAL A 14 20.95 -3.97 -6.60
CA VAL A 14 21.38 -2.85 -7.46
C VAL A 14 20.72 -2.91 -8.83
N ASN A 15 20.75 -4.07 -9.50
CA ASN A 15 20.14 -4.26 -10.82
C ASN A 15 18.78 -4.98 -10.76
N SER A 16 18.25 -5.19 -9.55
CA SER A 16 16.96 -5.85 -9.37
C SER A 16 15.80 -4.96 -9.83
N LYS A 17 14.71 -5.57 -10.28
CA LYS A 17 13.51 -4.82 -10.67
C LYS A 17 12.85 -4.20 -9.45
N THR A 18 12.32 -2.99 -9.65
CA THR A 18 11.53 -2.29 -8.64
C THR A 18 10.10 -2.07 -9.13
N SER A 19 9.12 -2.49 -8.33
CA SER A 19 7.71 -2.19 -8.55
C SER A 19 7.27 -1.09 -7.60
N VAL A 20 6.78 0.02 -8.15
CA VAL A 20 6.26 1.16 -7.40
C VAL A 20 4.74 1.13 -7.46
N LEU A 21 4.10 1.01 -6.31
CA LEU A 21 2.66 1.08 -6.15
C LEU A 21 2.31 2.38 -5.43
N TRP A 22 1.55 3.22 -6.10
CA TRP A 22 1.31 4.59 -5.66
C TRP A 22 -0.17 4.86 -5.45
N ASP A 23 -0.53 5.15 -4.20
CA ASP A 23 -1.87 5.58 -3.79
C ASP A 23 -2.00 7.10 -3.95
N MET A 24 -2.67 7.52 -5.02
CA MET A 24 -2.94 8.93 -5.31
C MET A 24 -4.00 9.54 -4.39
N ASP A 25 -4.82 8.73 -3.70
CA ASP A 25 -5.83 9.27 -2.78
C ASP A 25 -5.17 9.86 -1.53
N THR A 26 -4.07 9.26 -1.09
CA THR A 26 -3.32 9.75 0.09
C THR A 26 -2.10 10.57 -0.31
N CYS A 27 -1.38 10.19 -1.37
CA CYS A 27 -0.19 10.89 -1.83
C CYS A 27 -0.41 11.50 -3.24
N PRO A 28 -1.31 12.48 -3.41
CA PRO A 28 -1.58 13.06 -4.73
C PRO A 28 -0.38 13.83 -5.28
N VAL A 29 -0.41 14.15 -6.57
CA VAL A 29 0.51 15.14 -7.15
C VAL A 29 0.21 16.51 -6.54
N PRO A 30 1.21 17.21 -5.96
CA PRO A 30 1.00 18.54 -5.38
C PRO A 30 0.52 19.55 -6.43
N GLU A 31 -0.27 20.51 -5.98
CA GLU A 31 -0.75 21.59 -6.85
C GLU A 31 0.42 22.36 -7.48
N GLY A 32 0.31 22.65 -8.78
CA GLY A 32 1.36 23.33 -9.54
C GLY A 32 2.58 22.45 -9.89
N TYR A 33 2.66 21.21 -9.41
CA TYR A 33 3.74 20.29 -9.80
C TYR A 33 3.49 19.70 -11.19
N ASP A 34 4.53 19.71 -12.03
CA ASP A 34 4.46 19.07 -13.36
C ASP A 34 4.43 17.54 -13.20
N ALA A 35 3.28 16.92 -13.46
CA ALA A 35 3.08 15.48 -13.33
C ALA A 35 4.07 14.65 -14.17
N ARG A 36 4.62 15.19 -15.27
CA ARG A 36 5.66 14.52 -16.07
C ARG A 36 6.97 14.32 -15.31
N ARG A 37 7.16 15.04 -14.21
CA ARG A 37 8.35 14.92 -13.36
C ARG A 37 8.21 13.85 -12.28
N VAL A 38 7.01 13.27 -12.08
CA VAL A 38 6.79 12.27 -11.02
C VAL A 38 7.64 11.02 -11.23
N ARG A 39 7.58 10.37 -12.41
CA ARG A 39 8.42 9.19 -12.70
C ARG A 39 9.92 9.51 -12.55
N PRO A 40 10.46 10.56 -13.20
CA PRO A 40 11.88 10.91 -13.05
C PRO A 40 12.29 11.15 -11.60
N SER A 41 11.46 11.82 -10.80
CA SER A 41 11.73 12.07 -9.39
C SER A 41 11.80 10.78 -8.58
N ILE A 42 10.87 9.84 -8.80
CA ILE A 42 10.88 8.52 -8.15
C ILE A 42 12.11 7.72 -8.58
N GLU A 43 12.39 7.66 -9.88
CA GLU A 43 13.57 6.95 -10.43
C GLU A 43 14.87 7.54 -9.88
N SER A 44 14.97 8.86 -9.77
CA SER A 44 16.13 9.55 -9.22
C SER A 44 16.31 9.26 -7.72
N ALA A 45 15.24 9.30 -6.92
CA ALA A 45 15.30 8.95 -5.50
C ALA A 45 15.77 7.50 -5.28
N LEU A 46 15.30 6.56 -6.10
CA LEU A 46 15.74 5.17 -6.11
C LEU A 46 17.22 5.05 -6.52
N LYS A 47 17.62 5.70 -7.63
CA LYS A 47 19.00 5.73 -8.13
C LYS A 47 19.98 6.28 -7.11
N ASN A 48 19.59 7.32 -6.37
CA ASN A 48 20.39 7.93 -5.31
C ASN A 48 20.69 6.96 -4.16
N LEU A 49 19.87 5.92 -3.97
CA LEU A 49 20.15 4.83 -3.04
C LEU A 49 20.84 3.62 -3.68
N GLY A 50 21.08 3.62 -4.99
CA GLY A 50 21.75 2.52 -5.69
C GLY A 50 20.81 1.50 -6.31
N TYR A 51 19.50 1.77 -6.37
CA TYR A 51 18.56 0.97 -7.14
C TYR A 51 18.61 1.43 -8.61
N LEU A 52 19.37 0.71 -9.44
CA LEU A 52 19.65 1.03 -10.85
C LEU A 52 18.88 0.14 -11.83
N GLY A 53 18.18 -0.88 -11.35
CA GLY A 53 17.38 -1.78 -12.18
C GLY A 53 16.09 -1.14 -12.71
N PRO A 54 15.34 -1.84 -13.59
CA PRO A 54 14.12 -1.32 -14.19
C PRO A 54 13.03 -0.98 -13.16
N VAL A 55 12.34 0.14 -13.37
CA VAL A 55 11.27 0.65 -12.49
C VAL A 55 9.92 0.66 -13.22
N THR A 56 8.96 -0.09 -12.68
CA THR A 56 7.56 -0.05 -13.10
C THR A 56 6.75 0.75 -12.09
N ILE A 57 5.91 1.68 -12.55
CA ILE A 57 5.12 2.57 -11.69
C ILE A 57 3.64 2.42 -12.04
N SER A 58 2.83 2.07 -11.03
CA SER A 58 1.37 1.99 -11.12
C SER A 58 0.73 2.95 -10.13
N ALA A 59 0.02 3.95 -10.65
CA ALA A 59 -0.74 4.93 -9.91
C ALA A 59 -2.20 4.49 -9.77
N MET A 60 -2.74 4.59 -8.55
CA MET A 60 -4.04 4.04 -8.17
C MET A 60 -4.79 5.06 -7.31
N GLY A 61 -6.07 5.26 -7.56
CA GLY A 61 -6.91 6.15 -6.74
C GLY A 61 -8.28 6.37 -7.34
N ASN A 62 -9.12 7.17 -6.66
CA ASN A 62 -10.31 7.74 -7.26
C ASN A 62 -9.90 8.98 -8.06
N LEU A 63 -10.01 8.85 -9.38
CA LEU A 63 -9.49 9.82 -10.33
C LEU A 63 -10.58 10.74 -10.89
N GLU A 64 -11.84 10.65 -10.43
CA GLU A 64 -12.98 11.45 -10.95
C GLU A 64 -12.67 12.95 -10.90
N LYS A 65 -11.96 13.40 -9.85
CA LYS A 65 -11.61 14.81 -9.64
C LYS A 65 -10.16 15.16 -9.98
N THR A 66 -9.40 14.21 -10.53
CA THR A 66 -8.01 14.48 -10.89
C THR A 66 -7.97 15.33 -12.18
N PRO A 67 -7.22 16.45 -12.21
CA PRO A 67 -7.14 17.29 -13.41
C PRO A 67 -6.61 16.52 -14.61
N ALA A 68 -7.22 16.71 -15.79
CA ALA A 68 -6.83 16.02 -17.02
C ALA A 68 -5.34 16.22 -17.37
N GLN A 69 -4.79 17.41 -17.13
CA GLN A 69 -3.36 17.70 -17.34
C GLN A 69 -2.43 16.84 -16.45
N VAL A 70 -2.86 16.51 -15.23
CA VAL A 70 -2.11 15.62 -14.34
C VAL A 70 -2.15 14.20 -14.89
N LEU A 71 -3.34 13.69 -15.22
CA LEU A 71 -3.52 12.35 -15.81
C LEU A 71 -2.71 12.18 -17.09
N GLN A 72 -2.76 13.17 -17.97
CA GLN A 72 -1.98 13.18 -19.21
C GLN A 72 -0.48 13.22 -18.94
N GLY A 73 -0.02 14.06 -18.01
CA GLY A 73 1.38 14.12 -17.62
C GLY A 73 1.90 12.80 -17.09
N LEU A 74 1.15 12.12 -16.23
CA LEU A 74 1.51 10.78 -15.71
C LEU A 74 1.59 9.75 -16.84
N SER A 75 0.53 9.60 -17.63
CA SER A 75 0.44 8.64 -18.74
C SER A 75 1.54 8.85 -19.79
N SER A 76 1.87 10.12 -20.11
CA SER A 76 2.93 10.45 -21.09
C SER A 76 4.33 9.99 -20.67
N THR A 77 4.54 9.71 -19.39
CA THR A 77 5.79 9.14 -18.87
C THR A 77 5.73 7.62 -18.74
N GLY A 78 4.67 6.98 -19.21
CA GLY A 78 4.48 5.54 -19.10
C GLY A 78 4.13 5.08 -17.68
N ILE A 79 3.60 5.95 -16.82
CA ILE A 79 3.00 5.53 -15.55
C ILE A 79 1.64 4.90 -15.87
N ALA A 80 1.42 3.65 -15.43
CA ALA A 80 0.11 3.02 -15.57
C ALA A 80 -0.87 3.66 -14.57
N VAL A 81 -1.98 4.19 -15.06
CA VAL A 81 -2.95 4.94 -14.25
C VAL A 81 -4.27 4.18 -14.18
N THR A 82 -4.68 3.80 -12.98
CA THR A 82 -5.91 3.03 -12.76
C THR A 82 -6.86 3.73 -11.80
N ASN A 83 -8.10 3.96 -12.23
CA ASN A 83 -9.19 4.39 -11.37
C ASN A 83 -9.74 3.22 -10.54
N TYR A 84 -9.84 3.46 -9.24
CA TYR A 84 -10.41 2.58 -8.24
C TYR A 84 -11.41 3.36 -7.38
N VAL A 85 -12.35 2.64 -6.76
CA VAL A 85 -13.09 3.18 -5.62
C VAL A 85 -12.12 3.34 -4.44
N SER A 86 -12.05 4.50 -3.79
CA SER A 86 -11.01 4.80 -2.78
C SER A 86 -10.84 3.75 -1.68
N ARG A 87 -11.92 3.10 -1.25
CA ARG A 87 -11.90 2.03 -0.23
C ARG A 87 -11.22 0.73 -0.71
N THR A 88 -11.11 0.51 -2.03
CA THR A 88 -10.49 -0.68 -2.61
C THR A 88 -9.00 -0.53 -2.88
N VAL A 89 -8.46 0.69 -2.94
CA VAL A 89 -7.07 0.99 -3.34
C VAL A 89 -6.05 0.14 -2.56
N ARG A 90 -6.20 0.00 -1.24
CA ARG A 90 -5.32 -0.87 -0.42
C ARG A 90 -5.31 -2.31 -0.93
N GLY A 91 -6.48 -2.86 -1.22
CA GLY A 91 -6.61 -4.22 -1.77
C GLY A 91 -5.93 -4.34 -3.12
N SER A 92 -6.11 -3.34 -3.99
CA SER A 92 -5.49 -3.26 -5.32
C SER A 92 -3.97 -3.18 -5.25
N MET A 93 -3.41 -2.44 -4.29
CA MET A 93 -1.96 -2.43 -4.06
C MET A 93 -1.45 -3.81 -3.67
N LEU A 94 -2.10 -4.48 -2.72
CA LEU A 94 -1.71 -5.84 -2.31
C LEU A 94 -1.84 -6.85 -3.47
N TYR A 95 -2.83 -6.68 -4.33
CA TYR A 95 -2.98 -7.46 -5.55
C TYR A 95 -1.86 -7.16 -6.56
N GLY A 96 -1.50 -5.89 -6.75
CA GLY A 96 -0.36 -5.46 -7.56
C GLY A 96 0.96 -6.08 -7.09
N ILE A 97 1.18 -6.16 -5.77
CA ILE A 97 2.32 -6.90 -5.21
C ILE A 97 2.27 -8.36 -5.62
N ARG A 98 1.12 -9.04 -5.46
CA ARG A 98 0.97 -10.44 -5.84
C ARG A 98 1.31 -10.67 -7.32
N ASN A 99 0.82 -9.81 -8.21
CA ASN A 99 1.08 -9.91 -9.64
C ASN A 99 2.55 -9.70 -9.98
N PHE A 100 3.21 -8.72 -9.35
CA PHE A 100 4.64 -8.49 -9.55
C PHE A 100 5.47 -9.72 -9.18
N LYS A 101 5.13 -10.38 -8.07
CA LYS A 101 5.84 -11.57 -7.57
C LYS A 101 5.80 -12.76 -8.53
N THR A 102 4.76 -12.89 -9.34
CA THR A 102 4.59 -14.02 -10.28
C THR A 102 5.74 -14.13 -11.27
N LEU A 103 6.33 -13.00 -11.68
CA LEU A 103 7.38 -12.95 -12.70
C LEU A 103 8.72 -12.45 -12.17
N ASN A 104 8.78 -12.04 -10.90
CA ASN A 104 9.94 -11.35 -10.34
C ASN A 104 10.25 -11.89 -8.93
N PRO A 105 10.82 -13.10 -8.81
CA PRO A 105 11.25 -13.63 -7.51
C PRO A 105 12.35 -12.74 -6.90
N PRO A 106 12.58 -12.81 -5.58
CA PRO A 106 13.69 -12.10 -4.94
C PRO A 106 15.05 -12.53 -5.51
N PRO A 107 16.06 -11.63 -5.54
CA PRO A 107 16.03 -10.27 -5.02
C PRO A 107 15.24 -9.30 -5.91
N ALA A 108 14.32 -8.56 -5.31
CA ALA A 108 13.52 -7.54 -5.96
C ALA A 108 13.00 -6.53 -4.93
N THR A 109 12.73 -5.31 -5.38
CA THR A 109 12.26 -4.22 -4.51
C THR A 109 10.80 -3.89 -4.79
N ILE A 110 10.04 -3.67 -3.72
CA ILE A 110 8.69 -3.11 -3.78
C ILE A 110 8.72 -1.75 -3.09
N MET A 111 8.35 -0.72 -3.82
CA MET A 111 8.14 0.62 -3.29
C MET A 111 6.65 0.88 -3.12
N ILE A 112 6.26 1.38 -1.94
CA ILE A 112 4.87 1.73 -1.64
C ILE A 112 4.80 3.21 -1.28
N ILE A 113 4.00 3.96 -2.04
CA ILE A 113 3.75 5.39 -1.79
C ILE A 113 2.30 5.53 -1.29
N SER A 114 2.10 5.64 0.03
CA SER A 114 0.78 5.75 0.66
C SER A 114 0.89 6.12 2.14
N ASP A 115 -0.04 6.93 2.65
CA ASP A 115 -0.15 7.19 4.10
C ASP A 115 -0.76 6.01 4.87
N LYS A 116 -1.33 5.02 4.18
CA LYS A 116 -1.99 3.86 4.80
C LYS A 116 -1.00 2.75 5.19
N VAL A 117 0.29 2.87 4.86
CA VAL A 117 1.26 1.80 5.10
C VAL A 117 1.34 1.46 6.58
N ALA A 118 1.58 2.47 7.42
CA ALA A 118 1.80 2.28 8.85
C ALA A 118 0.58 1.68 9.54
N ASP A 119 -0.62 2.20 9.22
CA ASP A 119 -1.84 1.89 9.94
C ASP A 119 -2.60 0.67 9.38
N GLU A 120 -2.48 0.38 8.08
CA GLU A 120 -3.33 -0.64 7.43
C GLU A 120 -2.54 -1.78 6.76
N MET A 121 -1.25 -1.61 6.45
CA MET A 121 -0.51 -2.58 5.62
C MET A 121 0.68 -3.24 6.33
N THR A 122 1.21 -2.61 7.38
CA THR A 122 2.36 -3.04 8.18
C THR A 122 2.42 -4.56 8.41
N ILE A 123 1.39 -5.17 8.99
CA ILE A 123 1.41 -6.59 9.39
C ILE A 123 1.52 -7.50 8.16
N VAL A 124 0.72 -7.20 7.13
CA VAL A 124 0.67 -7.99 5.90
C VAL A 124 1.99 -7.88 5.14
N LEU A 125 2.56 -6.69 5.06
CA LEU A 125 3.84 -6.45 4.38
C LEU A 125 4.99 -7.15 5.11
N SER A 126 5.09 -6.97 6.43
CA SER A 126 6.14 -7.57 7.26
C SER A 126 6.13 -9.09 7.14
N ARG A 127 4.95 -9.71 7.36
CA ARG A 127 4.82 -11.17 7.33
C ARG A 127 5.03 -11.74 5.94
N ASN A 128 4.27 -11.24 4.96
CA ASN A 128 4.15 -11.93 3.67
C ASN A 128 5.27 -11.55 2.71
N GLN A 129 5.76 -10.31 2.76
CA GLN A 129 6.77 -9.85 1.80
C GLN A 129 8.18 -9.96 2.38
N GLN A 130 8.38 -9.64 3.66
CA GLN A 130 9.70 -9.71 4.27
C GLN A 130 10.00 -11.10 4.83
N SER A 131 9.24 -11.57 5.82
CA SER A 131 9.57 -12.82 6.52
C SER A 131 9.40 -14.06 5.65
N GLN A 132 8.32 -14.13 4.86
CA GLN A 132 8.02 -15.32 4.06
C GLN A 132 8.66 -15.29 2.68
N SER A 133 8.81 -14.11 2.09
CA SER A 133 9.22 -13.98 0.69
C SER A 133 10.55 -13.26 0.48
N GLY A 134 11.13 -12.57 1.46
CA GLY A 134 12.44 -11.94 1.32
C GLY A 134 12.53 -10.75 0.35
N TYR A 135 11.43 -10.04 0.10
CA TYR A 135 11.45 -8.81 -0.72
C TYR A 135 12.00 -7.62 0.08
N ASN A 136 12.76 -6.76 -0.61
CA ASN A 136 13.15 -5.47 -0.08
C ASN A 136 11.98 -4.48 -0.16
N LEU A 137 11.74 -3.73 0.92
CA LEU A 137 10.68 -2.73 0.99
C LEU A 137 11.27 -1.34 1.19
N VAL A 138 10.79 -0.39 0.39
CA VAL A 138 11.03 1.04 0.57
C VAL A 138 9.68 1.75 0.51
N VAL A 139 9.52 2.85 1.23
CA VAL A 139 8.21 3.50 1.37
C VAL A 139 8.29 5.01 1.25
N ALA A 140 7.21 5.65 0.82
CA ALA A 140 7.04 7.08 0.94
C ALA A 140 5.62 7.44 1.40
N SER A 141 5.52 8.49 2.20
CA SER A 141 4.26 8.98 2.78
C SER A 141 4.35 10.49 3.02
N ASN A 142 3.22 11.17 3.22
CA ASN A 142 3.20 12.57 3.63
C ASN A 142 3.59 12.76 5.10
N ASP A 143 3.40 11.71 5.90
CA ASP A 143 3.81 11.67 7.30
C ASP A 143 4.83 10.56 7.54
N ASN A 144 6.00 10.93 8.06
CA ASN A 144 7.03 10.01 8.51
C ASN A 144 7.14 9.96 10.04
N SER A 145 6.09 10.38 10.74
CA SER A 145 6.02 10.30 12.20
C SER A 145 6.35 8.89 12.65
N TRP A 146 7.23 8.82 13.65
CA TRP A 146 7.74 7.56 14.14
C TRP A 146 6.60 6.75 14.77
N LYS A 147 6.17 5.70 14.09
CA LYS A 147 5.26 4.67 14.60
C LYS A 147 6.06 3.41 14.84
N TRP A 148 5.95 2.82 16.02
CA TRP A 148 6.53 1.50 16.26
C TRP A 148 5.84 0.50 15.33
N THR A 149 6.58 -0.02 14.37
CA THR A 149 6.08 -0.96 13.38
C THR A 149 7.02 -2.17 13.26
N PRO A 150 6.50 -3.40 13.13
CA PRO A 150 7.33 -4.57 12.75
C PRO A 150 7.85 -4.48 11.31
N LEU A 151 7.41 -3.49 10.52
CA LEU A 151 7.82 -3.31 9.14
C LEU A 151 9.25 -2.76 9.09
N PHE A 152 10.16 -3.53 8.52
CA PHE A 152 11.48 -3.03 8.19
C PHE A 152 11.44 -2.32 6.83
N THR A 153 12.06 -1.16 6.68
CA THR A 153 12.19 -0.50 5.37
C THR A 153 13.62 -0.02 5.19
N THR A 154 14.18 -0.23 4.00
CA THR A 154 15.55 0.23 3.69
C THR A 154 15.58 1.74 3.46
N ALA A 155 14.45 2.31 3.07
CA ALA A 155 14.25 3.74 2.93
C ALA A 155 12.80 4.14 3.21
N ASN A 156 12.63 5.31 3.81
CA ASN A 156 11.35 5.94 4.09
C ASN A 156 11.45 7.44 3.77
N TRP A 157 10.79 7.88 2.70
CA TRP A 157 10.80 9.29 2.29
C TRP A 157 9.52 10.02 2.68
N LEU A 158 9.64 11.33 2.87
CA LEU A 158 8.50 12.21 2.73
C LEU A 158 8.15 12.33 1.23
N TRP A 159 6.89 12.12 0.87
CA TRP A 159 6.45 12.16 -0.54
C TRP A 159 6.85 13.46 -1.23
N LYS A 160 6.60 14.59 -0.57
CA LYS A 160 7.00 15.93 -1.05
C LYS A 160 8.50 16.07 -1.30
N THR A 161 9.37 15.36 -0.58
CA THR A 161 10.82 15.49 -0.76
C THR A 161 11.32 14.71 -1.97
N ILE A 162 10.65 13.61 -2.34
CA ILE A 162 10.93 12.93 -3.62
C ILE A 162 10.66 13.89 -4.80
N LEU A 163 9.57 14.65 -4.74
CA LEU A 163 9.18 15.58 -5.79
C LEU A 163 10.00 16.88 -5.80
N ALA A 164 10.64 17.23 -4.69
CA ALA A 164 11.45 18.44 -4.59
C ALA A 164 12.84 18.30 -5.24
N ASP A 165 13.38 17.08 -5.31
CA ASP A 165 14.78 16.84 -5.63
C ASP A 165 15.14 17.06 -7.11
N ASP A 166 16.40 17.47 -7.34
CA ASP A 166 17.00 18.11 -8.52
C ASP A 166 16.09 18.39 -9.72
N GLN A 167 15.63 19.65 -9.79
CA GLN A 167 14.86 20.15 -10.94
C GLN A 167 15.66 20.19 -12.24
N GLN A 168 17.00 20.23 -12.21
CA GLN A 168 17.80 20.47 -13.41
C GLN A 168 18.07 19.19 -14.21
N GLU A 169 18.50 18.09 -13.57
CA GLU A 169 18.63 16.78 -14.22
C GLU A 169 17.26 16.21 -14.61
N THR A 170 16.24 16.41 -13.74
CA THR A 170 14.85 16.04 -14.04
C THR A 170 14.29 16.78 -15.27
N ARG A 171 14.52 18.09 -15.39
CA ARG A 171 14.06 18.87 -16.56
C ARG A 171 14.70 18.37 -17.86
N ARG A 172 16.01 18.07 -17.84
CA ARG A 172 16.71 17.52 -19.02
C ARG A 172 16.19 16.15 -19.42
N TYR A 173 15.91 15.28 -18.44
CA TYR A 173 15.31 13.95 -18.69
C TYR A 173 13.94 14.06 -19.36
N VAL A 174 13.04 14.92 -18.85
CA VAL A 174 11.70 15.12 -19.44
C VAL A 174 11.81 15.61 -20.89
N LEU A 175 12.68 16.57 -21.17
CA LEU A 175 12.88 17.08 -22.54
C LEU A 175 13.42 16.00 -23.50
N HIS A 176 14.31 15.12 -23.02
CA HIS A 176 14.87 14.02 -23.83
C HIS A 176 13.82 12.93 -24.12
N LYS A 177 13.10 12.46 -23.09
CA LYS A 177 12.09 11.39 -23.21
C LYS A 177 10.83 11.81 -23.96
N CYS A 178 10.44 13.08 -23.94
CA CYS A 178 9.34 13.58 -24.77
C CYS A 178 9.68 13.59 -26.28
N SER A 179 10.96 13.46 -26.64
CA SER A 179 11.43 13.43 -28.04
C SER A 179 11.55 11.99 -28.58
N GLU A 180 11.78 11.01 -27.70
CA GLU A 180 11.84 9.59 -28.04
C GLU A 180 10.48 8.92 -27.78
N SER A 181 9.59 8.97 -28.77
CA SER A 181 8.37 8.15 -29.01
C SER A 181 7.86 7.19 -27.90
N GLY A 182 7.73 7.66 -26.65
CA GLY A 182 7.19 6.86 -25.56
C GLY A 182 5.69 6.73 -25.75
N GLU A 183 5.22 5.55 -26.14
CA GLU A 183 3.78 5.25 -26.16
C GLU A 183 3.19 5.64 -24.81
N SER A 184 2.24 6.56 -24.83
CA SER A 184 1.53 6.98 -23.62
C SER A 184 0.81 5.77 -23.03
N ALA A 185 0.95 5.56 -21.72
CA ALA A 185 0.29 4.44 -21.06
C ALA A 185 -1.24 4.62 -21.13
N SER A 186 -1.96 3.55 -21.41
CA SER A 186 -3.42 3.57 -21.34
C SER A 186 -3.90 3.75 -19.90
N PHE A 187 -5.11 4.26 -19.75
CA PHE A 187 -5.80 4.36 -18.48
C PHE A 187 -6.70 3.15 -18.30
N PHE A 188 -6.87 2.71 -17.06
CA PHE A 188 -7.78 1.63 -16.71
C PHE A 188 -8.79 2.07 -15.65
N CYS A 189 -10.02 1.59 -15.72
CA CYS A 189 -11.04 1.79 -14.70
C CYS A 189 -11.48 0.42 -14.19
N GLU A 190 -11.16 0.13 -12.93
CA GLU A 190 -11.45 -1.18 -12.34
C GLU A 190 -12.97 -1.41 -12.21
N SER A 191 -13.71 -0.42 -11.74
CA SER A 191 -15.15 -0.54 -11.48
C SER A 191 -16.00 -0.81 -12.73
N CYS A 192 -15.42 -0.58 -13.90
CA CYS A 192 -16.08 -0.79 -15.19
C CYS A 192 -15.33 -1.75 -16.11
N GLU A 193 -14.18 -2.30 -15.68
CA GLU A 193 -13.26 -3.08 -16.52
C GLU A 193 -12.98 -2.39 -17.88
N PHE A 194 -12.78 -1.08 -17.83
CA PHE A 194 -12.71 -0.23 -19.02
C PHE A 194 -11.29 0.31 -19.24
N THR A 195 -10.74 0.07 -20.44
CA THR A 195 -9.45 0.62 -20.87
C THR A 195 -9.67 1.81 -21.80
N ALA A 196 -9.05 2.94 -21.47
CA ALA A 196 -9.09 4.15 -22.28
C ALA A 196 -7.70 4.45 -22.87
N PRO A 197 -7.58 4.62 -24.20
CA PRO A 197 -6.30 4.95 -24.84
C PRO A 197 -5.89 6.41 -24.67
N SER A 198 -6.81 7.29 -24.24
CA SER A 198 -6.56 8.73 -24.11
C SER A 198 -7.20 9.29 -22.84
N VAL A 199 -6.67 10.42 -22.38
CA VAL A 199 -7.21 11.14 -21.22
C VAL A 199 -8.65 11.59 -21.46
N THR A 200 -8.99 12.03 -22.68
CA THR A 200 -10.35 12.46 -23.04
C THR A 200 -11.36 11.32 -22.93
N ASN A 201 -11.01 10.14 -23.45
CA ASN A 201 -11.87 8.95 -23.35
C ASN A 201 -12.05 8.54 -21.88
N PHE A 202 -10.97 8.62 -21.10
CA PHE A 202 -10.99 8.27 -19.68
C PHE A 202 -11.84 9.24 -18.86
N THR A 203 -11.64 10.55 -18.98
CA THR A 203 -12.42 11.55 -18.22
C THR A 203 -13.88 11.58 -18.65
N SER A 204 -14.15 11.37 -19.95
CA SER A 204 -15.52 11.21 -20.44
C SER A 204 -16.18 9.98 -19.84
N HIS A 205 -15.46 8.85 -19.74
CA HIS A 205 -15.94 7.63 -19.10
C HIS A 205 -16.27 7.84 -17.62
N LEU A 206 -15.35 8.43 -16.84
CA LEU A 206 -15.56 8.69 -15.41
C LEU A 206 -16.76 9.63 -15.15
N SER A 207 -17.09 10.50 -16.11
CA SER A 207 -18.24 11.41 -16.02
C SER A 207 -19.59 10.72 -16.26
N THR A 208 -19.62 9.48 -16.77
CA THR A 208 -20.86 8.81 -17.14
C THR A 208 -21.71 8.41 -15.93
N LYS A 209 -23.04 8.39 -16.10
CA LYS A 209 -23.97 7.88 -15.08
C LYS A 209 -23.71 6.40 -14.78
N THR A 210 -23.35 5.61 -15.78
CA THR A 210 -23.04 4.18 -15.65
C THR A 210 -21.84 3.96 -14.74
N HIS A 211 -20.77 4.74 -14.91
CA HIS A 211 -19.60 4.67 -14.04
C HIS A 211 -19.98 4.95 -12.57
N LYS A 212 -20.71 6.04 -12.31
CA LYS A 212 -21.18 6.39 -10.96
C LYS A 212 -22.05 5.29 -10.34
N GLN A 213 -22.93 4.67 -11.13
CA GLN A 213 -23.75 3.55 -10.66
C GLN A 213 -22.91 2.32 -10.31
N ASN A 214 -21.89 2.00 -11.09
CA ASN A 214 -20.99 0.88 -10.80
C ASN A 214 -20.21 1.11 -9.51
N GLU A 215 -19.62 2.30 -9.32
CA GLU A 215 -18.92 2.62 -8.07
C GLU A 215 -19.86 2.56 -6.86
N LEU A 216 -21.08 3.08 -6.98
CA LEU A 216 -22.10 2.99 -5.93
C LEU A 216 -22.46 1.54 -5.58
N ARG A 217 -22.52 0.63 -6.57
CA ARG A 217 -22.77 -0.80 -6.31
C ARG A 217 -21.63 -1.43 -5.51
N ILE A 218 -20.39 -1.12 -5.88
CA ILE A 218 -19.21 -1.59 -5.14
C ILE A 218 -19.25 -1.07 -3.71
N ILE A 219 -19.49 0.23 -3.51
CA ILE A 219 -19.57 0.84 -2.18
C ILE A 219 -20.65 0.16 -1.33
N LYS A 220 -21.85 -0.05 -1.87
CA LYS A 220 -22.95 -0.72 -1.17
C LYS A 220 -22.64 -2.16 -0.78
N SER A 221 -21.94 -2.90 -1.65
CA SER A 221 -21.53 -4.28 -1.33
C SER A 221 -20.50 -4.38 -0.19
N MET A 222 -19.88 -3.25 0.19
CA MET A 222 -18.93 -3.16 1.30
C MET A 222 -19.56 -2.65 2.60
N GLU A 223 -20.85 -2.30 2.59
CA GLU A 223 -21.56 -1.95 3.80
C GLU A 223 -21.79 -3.23 4.61
N PRO A 224 -21.50 -3.22 5.93
CA PRO A 224 -21.82 -4.36 6.77
C PRO A 224 -23.34 -4.56 6.74
N ASP A 225 -23.78 -5.83 6.70
CA ASP A 225 -25.20 -6.14 6.86
C ASP A 225 -25.73 -5.44 8.11
N PRO A 226 -26.96 -4.87 8.06
CA PRO A 226 -27.57 -4.30 9.25
C PRO A 226 -27.58 -5.39 10.32
N MET A 227 -26.90 -5.11 11.44
CA MET A 227 -26.81 -5.99 12.60
C MET A 227 -28.20 -6.54 12.91
N GLU A 228 -28.46 -7.82 12.63
CA GLU A 228 -29.61 -8.49 13.21
C GLU A 228 -29.50 -8.31 14.73
N GLU A 229 -30.48 -7.66 15.35
CA GLU A 229 -30.55 -7.53 16.80
C GLU A 229 -30.32 -8.92 17.41
N PRO A 230 -29.29 -9.11 18.27
CA PRO A 230 -29.11 -10.40 18.92
C PRO A 230 -30.40 -10.72 19.69
N PRO A 231 -30.96 -11.94 19.55
CA PRO A 231 -32.25 -12.26 20.13
C PRO A 231 -32.23 -11.94 21.63
N LYS A 232 -33.18 -11.08 22.05
CA LYS A 232 -33.34 -10.65 23.44
C LYS A 232 -33.34 -11.89 24.33
N ARG A 233 -32.27 -12.08 25.12
CA ARG A 233 -32.18 -13.16 26.10
C ARG A 233 -33.37 -13.05 27.05
N LYS A 234 -34.36 -13.93 26.90
CA LYS A 234 -35.43 -14.09 27.90
C LYS A 234 -34.75 -14.44 29.22
N ALA A 235 -35.01 -13.62 30.25
CA ALA A 235 -34.47 -13.84 31.57
C ALA A 235 -34.95 -15.20 32.10
N ASN A 236 -34.08 -16.20 32.11
CA ASN A 236 -34.38 -17.47 32.76
C ASN A 236 -34.52 -17.23 34.26
N ARG A 237 -35.71 -17.56 34.79
CA ARG A 237 -36.01 -17.62 36.23
C ARG A 237 -34.88 -18.35 36.93
N ARG A 238 -34.23 -17.68 37.90
CA ARG A 238 -33.24 -18.29 38.79
C ARG A 238 -33.86 -19.50 39.49
N LEU A 239 -33.42 -20.70 39.13
CA LEU A 239 -33.54 -21.86 40.01
C LEU A 239 -32.55 -21.65 41.16
N ARG A 240 -33.08 -21.37 42.37
CA ARG A 240 -32.30 -21.46 43.61
C ARG A 240 -31.98 -22.94 43.84
N VAL A 241 -30.70 -23.31 43.76
CA VAL A 241 -30.21 -24.54 44.39
C VAL A 241 -28.89 -24.23 45.10
N GLY A 242 -28.95 -24.30 46.44
CA GLY A 242 -27.90 -24.69 47.40
C GLY A 242 -26.48 -24.18 47.23
N PHE A 243 -26.09 -23.24 48.09
CA PHE A 243 -24.70 -23.08 48.54
C PHE A 243 -24.20 -24.40 49.16
N ARG A 244 -23.21 -25.05 48.54
CA ARG A 244 -22.21 -25.86 49.28
C ARG A 244 -20.88 -25.78 48.55
N THR A 245 -20.06 -24.87 49.07
CA THR A 245 -18.75 -24.45 48.62
C THR A 245 -17.72 -25.58 48.78
N TYR A 246 -17.09 -25.93 47.67
CA TYR A 246 -15.66 -26.22 47.52
C TYR A 246 -14.87 -26.43 48.82
N HIS A 247 -14.70 -27.68 49.25
CA HIS A 247 -13.67 -28.05 50.23
C HIS A 247 -12.82 -29.28 49.84
N VAL A 248 -12.75 -29.63 48.55
CA VAL A 248 -12.00 -30.83 48.10
C VAL A 248 -10.87 -30.55 47.09
N LEU A 249 -10.70 -29.31 46.58
CA LEU A 249 -9.64 -29.03 45.59
C LEU A 249 -8.53 -28.08 46.07
N LEU A 250 -8.32 -27.98 47.40
CA LEU A 250 -7.10 -27.39 47.98
C LEU A 250 -6.15 -28.43 48.62
N GLY A 251 -6.49 -29.72 48.58
CA GLY A 251 -5.65 -30.82 49.08
C GLY A 251 -4.53 -31.26 48.12
N ALA A 252 -4.67 -31.00 46.81
CA ALA A 252 -3.77 -31.58 45.79
C ALA A 252 -2.54 -30.72 45.43
N ARG A 253 -2.32 -29.56 46.07
CA ARG A 253 -1.12 -28.71 45.85
C ARG A 253 -0.13 -28.64 47.01
N ARG A 254 -0.37 -29.35 48.12
CA ARG A 254 0.57 -29.40 49.27
C ARG A 254 1.48 -30.63 49.33
N VAL A 255 1.29 -31.64 48.48
CA VAL A 255 2.16 -32.84 48.46
C VAL A 255 3.31 -32.71 47.43
N ALA A 256 3.15 -31.95 46.35
CA ALA A 256 4.18 -31.81 45.32
C ALA A 256 5.37 -30.88 45.67
N ARG A 257 5.32 -30.14 46.78
CA ARG A 257 6.45 -29.27 47.24
C ARG A 257 7.28 -29.85 48.38
N ARG A 258 6.98 -31.07 48.88
CA ARG A 258 7.79 -31.73 49.94
C ARG A 258 8.74 -32.84 49.43
N LEU A 259 8.73 -33.18 48.14
CA LEU A 259 9.60 -34.22 47.57
C LEU A 259 10.83 -33.69 46.81
N ALA A 260 10.98 -32.37 46.62
CA ALA A 260 12.14 -31.76 45.95
C ALA A 260 13.20 -31.18 46.92
N ARG A 261 13.16 -31.53 48.22
CA ARG A 261 14.17 -31.14 49.24
C ARG A 261 14.81 -32.35 49.95
N ARG A 262 14.80 -33.53 49.34
CA ARG A 262 15.43 -34.76 49.90
C ARG A 262 16.46 -35.43 48.98
N CYS A 263 16.98 -34.69 48.00
CA CYS A 263 18.19 -35.08 47.26
C CYS A 263 19.23 -33.96 47.32
N THR A 264 19.76 -33.77 48.53
CA THR A 264 21.12 -33.34 48.85
C THR A 264 21.52 -34.16 50.06
#